data_AF-A0A1H4CYM8-F1
#
_entry.id   AF-A0A1H4CYM8-F1
#
_cell.length_a   1.000
_cell.length_b   1.000
_cell.length_c   1.000
_cell.angle_alpha   90.00
_cell.angle_beta   90.00
_cell.angle_gamma   90.00
#
_symmetry.space_group_name_H-M   'P 1'
#
loop_
_entity.id
_entity.type
_entity.pdbx_description
1 polymer ?
#
loop_
_entity_poly.entity_id
_entity_poly.type
_entity_poly.pdbx_seq_one_letter_code
_entity_poly.pdbx_strand_id
1 'polypeptide(L)'
;MSLSHKEIIQELLTKKNTGEIPYISVEDLYRQKHNDFLVFDTREEAEYNVSHLPNAIHIGYENFDLKSFQNQYSKYSQIILYCSLGVRSERIGIQLQKAGFQSVNNLYGGIFHWADFDYPLFDSSNEITGKVHVYSLKWEKYLFKAKAVL
;
A
#
# COMPACT_ATOMS: atom_id res chain seq x y z
N MET A 1 28.02 7.35 7.51
CA MET A 1 26.73 8.03 7.73
C MET A 1 25.64 6.97 7.63
N SER A 2 24.73 6.86 8.60
CA SER A 2 23.58 5.97 8.49
C SER A 2 22.58 6.56 7.51
N LEU A 3 22.04 5.74 6.60
CA LEU A 3 20.96 6.16 5.70
C LEU A 3 19.73 6.55 6.52
N SER A 4 19.05 7.62 6.11
CA SER A 4 17.72 7.96 6.59
C SER A 4 16.70 6.90 6.18
N HIS A 5 15.59 6.83 6.90
CA HIS A 5 14.51 5.87 6.61
C HIS A 5 13.99 5.99 5.18
N LYS A 6 13.83 7.21 4.68
CA LYS A 6 13.45 7.49 3.30
C LYS A 6 14.48 6.95 2.30
N GLU A 7 15.77 7.10 2.57
CA GLU A 7 16.83 6.55 1.73
C GLU A 7 16.82 5.01 1.72
N ILE A 8 16.57 4.37 2.87
CA ILE A 8 16.48 2.90 2.98
C ILE A 8 15.29 2.35 2.16
N ILE A 9 14.13 2.98 2.26
CA ILE A 9 12.94 2.61 1.45
C ILE A 9 13.24 2.87 -0.03
N GLN A 10 13.83 4.02 -0.36
CA GLN A 10 14.16 4.36 -1.74
C GLN A 10 15.11 3.35 -2.37
N GLU A 11 16.17 2.94 -1.67
CA GLU A 11 17.12 1.94 -2.14
C GLU A 11 16.42 0.60 -2.42
N LEU A 12 15.55 0.16 -1.50
CA LEU A 12 14.75 -1.05 -1.68
C LEU A 12 13.88 -0.96 -2.94
N LEU A 13 13.13 0.14 -3.09
CA LEU A 13 12.23 0.33 -4.22
C LEU A 13 12.99 0.39 -5.53
N THR A 14 14.07 1.18 -5.63
CA THR A 14 14.91 1.24 -6.84
C THR A 14 15.44 -0.14 -7.25
N LYS A 15 15.69 -1.05 -6.28
CA LYS A 15 16.17 -2.41 -6.56
C LYS A 15 15.06 -3.40 -6.94
N LYS A 16 13.84 -3.21 -6.41
CA LYS A 16 12.74 -4.18 -6.52
C LYS A 16 11.70 -3.83 -7.56
N ASN A 17 11.60 -2.56 -7.90
CA ASN A 17 10.53 -2.00 -8.70
C ASN A 17 11.04 -1.49 -10.06
N THR A 18 10.17 -1.46 -11.06
CA THR A 18 10.51 -0.96 -12.40
C THR A 18 10.33 0.55 -12.52
N GLY A 19 9.52 1.15 -11.65
CA GLY A 19 9.17 2.57 -11.69
C GLY A 19 8.11 2.91 -12.74
N GLU A 20 7.43 1.91 -13.31
CA GLU A 20 6.36 2.11 -14.31
C GLU A 20 5.11 2.77 -13.70
N ILE A 21 4.87 2.55 -12.41
CA ILE A 21 3.72 3.11 -11.69
C ILE A 21 4.15 4.35 -10.91
N PRO A 22 3.53 5.52 -11.16
CA PRO A 22 3.87 6.74 -10.44
C PRO A 22 3.55 6.60 -8.95
N TYR A 23 4.45 7.07 -8.11
CA TYR A 23 4.23 7.08 -6.66
C TYR A 23 3.35 8.26 -6.23
N ILE A 24 2.53 8.02 -5.21
CA ILE A 24 1.94 9.07 -4.36
C ILE A 24 2.57 8.99 -2.97
N SER A 25 2.87 10.12 -2.35
CA SER A 25 3.43 10.16 -0.99
C SER A 25 2.33 9.87 0.05
N VAL A 26 2.72 9.38 1.24
CA VAL A 26 1.75 9.13 2.32
C VAL A 26 1.12 10.44 2.79
N GLU A 27 1.89 11.53 2.78
CA GLU A 27 1.41 12.83 3.19
C GLU A 27 0.46 13.45 2.17
N ASP A 28 0.68 13.26 0.86
CA ASP A 28 -0.24 13.72 -0.18
C ASP A 28 -1.56 12.96 -0.11
N LEU A 29 -1.51 11.63 0.05
CA LEU A 29 -2.71 10.81 0.25
C LEU A 29 -3.48 11.25 1.51
N TYR A 30 -2.78 11.43 2.63
CA TYR A 30 -3.40 11.84 3.89
C TYR A 30 -4.04 13.24 3.82
N ARG A 31 -3.50 14.15 2.99
CA ARG A 31 -4.06 15.49 2.78
C ARG A 31 -5.23 15.53 1.80
N GLN A 32 -5.43 14.51 0.97
CA GLN A 32 -6.54 14.52 0.01
C GLN A 32 -7.89 14.51 0.74
N LYS A 33 -8.69 15.56 0.51
CA LYS A 33 -10.01 15.75 1.16
C LYS A 33 -11.19 15.24 0.33
N HIS A 34 -10.95 14.82 -0.91
CA HIS A 34 -12.00 14.44 -1.86
C HIS A 34 -11.97 12.93 -2.10
N ASN A 35 -13.14 12.28 -2.14
CA ASN A 35 -13.30 10.84 -2.35
C ASN A 35 -13.19 10.41 -3.83
N ASP A 36 -12.44 11.14 -4.65
CA ASP A 36 -12.31 10.85 -6.09
C ASP A 36 -11.26 9.77 -6.38
N PHE A 37 -10.79 9.08 -5.34
CA PHE A 37 -9.86 7.98 -5.41
C PHE A 37 -10.35 6.79 -4.59
N LEU A 38 -9.90 5.60 -4.97
CA LEU A 38 -10.03 4.38 -4.17
C LEU A 38 -8.65 3.92 -3.72
N VAL A 39 -8.57 3.45 -2.48
CA VAL A 39 -7.35 2.86 -1.91
C VAL A 39 -7.54 1.35 -1.84
N PHE A 40 -6.59 0.61 -2.37
CA PHE A 40 -6.60 -0.85 -2.35
C PHE A 40 -5.38 -1.43 -1.66
N ASP A 41 -5.63 -2.38 -0.78
CA ASP A 41 -4.61 -3.17 -0.11
C ASP A 41 -4.33 -4.44 -0.92
N THR A 42 -3.11 -4.54 -1.43
CA THR A 42 -2.62 -5.73 -2.14
C THR A 42 -1.80 -6.64 -1.21
N ARG A 43 -1.95 -6.56 0.10
CA ARG A 43 -1.40 -7.57 1.02
C ARG A 43 -2.35 -8.75 1.13
N GLU A 44 -1.93 -9.81 1.81
CA GLU A 44 -2.83 -10.94 2.07
C GLU A 44 -3.80 -10.63 3.22
N GLU A 45 -4.91 -11.37 3.27
CA GLU A 45 -6.03 -11.09 4.18
C GLU A 45 -5.62 -11.07 5.66
N ALA A 46 -4.72 -11.98 6.07
CA ALA A 46 -4.17 -11.99 7.42
C ALA A 46 -3.45 -10.67 7.78
N GLU A 47 -2.76 -10.06 6.81
CA GLU A 47 -2.06 -8.79 7.01
C GLU A 47 -3.03 -7.61 7.08
N TYR A 48 -4.10 -7.63 6.26
CA TYR A 48 -5.17 -6.63 6.23
C TYR A 48 -5.99 -6.64 7.52
N ASN A 49 -6.26 -7.84 8.07
CA ASN A 49 -7.04 -8.01 9.29
C ASN A 49 -6.31 -7.50 10.54
N VAL A 50 -4.98 -7.54 10.54
CA VAL A 50 -4.15 -6.92 11.60
C VAL A 50 -4.27 -5.41 11.57
N SER A 51 -4.16 -4.84 10.38
CA SER A 51 -4.33 -3.41 10.17
C SER A 51 -4.47 -3.07 8.69
N HIS A 52 -5.16 -1.99 8.36
CA HIS A 52 -5.27 -1.42 7.02
C HIS A 52 -5.47 0.10 7.07
N LEU A 53 -5.28 0.77 5.92
CA LEU A 53 -5.49 2.20 5.77
C LEU A 53 -6.99 2.56 5.85
N PRO A 54 -7.34 3.81 6.23
CA PRO A 54 -8.73 4.25 6.27
C PRO A 54 -9.43 4.01 4.93
N ASN A 55 -10.61 3.41 4.95
CA ASN A 55 -11.44 3.09 3.77
C ASN A 55 -10.77 2.20 2.71
N ALA A 56 -9.67 1.52 3.03
CA ALA A 56 -8.97 0.66 2.08
C ALA A 56 -9.79 -0.61 1.76
N ILE A 57 -9.83 -0.98 0.49
CA ILE A 57 -10.47 -2.22 0.02
C ILE A 57 -9.40 -3.29 -0.16
N HIS A 58 -9.56 -4.43 0.50
CA HIS A 58 -8.66 -5.57 0.33
C HIS A 58 -8.89 -6.27 -1.01
N ILE A 59 -7.82 -6.50 -1.77
CA ILE A 59 -7.88 -7.21 -3.07
C ILE A 59 -6.91 -8.39 -3.18
N GLY A 60 -6.06 -8.62 -2.17
CA GLY A 60 -5.07 -9.68 -2.18
C GLY A 60 -3.94 -9.46 -3.19
N TYR A 61 -2.91 -10.32 -3.14
CA TYR A 61 -1.86 -10.34 -4.17
C TYR A 61 -1.75 -11.69 -4.85
N GLU A 62 -1.70 -12.80 -4.11
CA GLU A 62 -1.53 -14.13 -4.69
C GLU A 62 -2.69 -14.54 -5.61
N ASN A 63 -3.93 -14.24 -5.18
CA ASN A 63 -5.15 -14.61 -5.89
C ASN A 63 -5.86 -13.41 -6.52
N PHE A 64 -5.12 -12.34 -6.86
CA PHE A 64 -5.70 -11.14 -7.46
C PHE A 64 -6.38 -11.46 -8.82
N ASP A 65 -7.69 -11.18 -8.92
CA ASP A 65 -8.47 -11.36 -10.15
C ASP A 65 -8.69 -10.01 -10.87
N LEU A 66 -7.91 -9.79 -11.92
CA LEU A 66 -7.98 -8.60 -12.75
C LEU A 66 -9.35 -8.41 -13.41
N LYS A 67 -10.03 -9.47 -13.84
CA LYS A 67 -11.33 -9.36 -14.52
C LYS A 67 -12.41 -8.92 -13.55
N SER A 68 -12.45 -9.54 -12.37
CA SER A 68 -13.35 -9.14 -11.29
C SER A 68 -13.12 -7.67 -10.91
N PHE A 69 -11.84 -7.28 -10.73
CA PHE A 69 -11.48 -5.90 -10.43
C PHE A 69 -11.95 -4.92 -11.51
N GLN A 70 -11.74 -5.22 -12.80
CA GLN A 70 -12.21 -4.37 -13.90
C GLN A 70 -13.74 -4.19 -13.91
N ASN A 71 -14.47 -5.28 -13.72
CA ASN A 71 -15.93 -5.24 -13.71
C ASN A 71 -16.48 -4.34 -12.60
N GLN A 72 -15.81 -4.32 -11.44
CA GLN A 72 -16.25 -3.56 -10.28
C GLN A 72 -15.75 -2.11 -10.29
N TYR A 73 -14.51 -1.86 -10.73
CA TYR A 73 -13.82 -0.59 -10.49
C TYR A 73 -13.41 0.19 -11.75
N SER A 74 -13.79 -0.24 -12.96
CA SER A 74 -13.42 0.42 -14.22
C SER A 74 -13.85 1.90 -14.36
N LYS A 75 -14.80 2.37 -13.54
CA LYS A 75 -15.35 3.74 -13.62
C LYS A 75 -14.65 4.75 -12.71
N TYR A 76 -13.74 4.32 -11.85
CA TYR A 76 -13.12 5.22 -10.87
C TYR A 76 -11.95 6.00 -11.47
N SER A 77 -11.87 7.28 -11.12
CA SER A 77 -10.94 8.27 -11.67
C SER A 77 -9.51 8.10 -11.19
N GLN A 78 -9.29 7.54 -10.01
CA GLN A 78 -7.96 7.33 -9.45
C GLN A 78 -7.92 6.09 -8.56
N ILE A 79 -6.91 5.25 -8.79
CA ILE A 79 -6.65 4.03 -8.04
C ILE A 79 -5.32 4.19 -7.33
N ILE A 80 -5.32 3.98 -6.02
CA ILE A 80 -4.13 4.02 -5.18
C ILE A 80 -3.93 2.63 -4.61
N LEU A 81 -2.82 2.00 -4.96
CA LEU A 81 -2.46 0.66 -4.49
C LEU A 81 -1.40 0.79 -3.42
N TYR A 82 -1.51 -0.02 -2.37
CA TYR A 82 -0.42 -0.17 -1.40
C TYR A 82 -0.24 -1.63 -1.01
N CYS A 83 0.97 -1.91 -0.50
CA CYS A 83 1.25 -3.12 0.23
C CYS A 83 2.11 -2.78 1.46
N SER A 84 2.96 -3.68 1.93
CA SER A 84 3.88 -3.40 3.04
C SER A 84 4.78 -2.21 2.75
N LEU A 85 5.41 -2.18 1.55
CA LEU A 85 6.46 -1.21 1.19
C LEU A 85 6.32 -0.58 -0.20
N GLY A 86 5.48 -1.12 -1.08
CA GLY A 86 5.31 -0.66 -2.47
C GLY A 86 5.69 -1.67 -3.56
N VAL A 87 6.18 -2.87 -3.22
CA VAL A 87 6.66 -3.86 -4.21
C VAL A 87 5.53 -4.68 -4.84
N ARG A 88 4.64 -5.25 -4.02
CA ARG A 88 3.48 -6.04 -4.51
C ARG A 88 2.49 -5.15 -5.27
N SER A 89 2.24 -3.97 -4.71
CA SER A 89 1.31 -2.99 -5.28
C SER A 89 1.77 -2.44 -6.63
N GLU A 90 3.08 -2.29 -6.88
CA GLU A 90 3.55 -1.93 -8.22
C GLU A 90 3.19 -3.00 -9.26
N ARG A 91 3.40 -4.28 -8.93
CA ARG A 91 3.11 -5.38 -9.86
C ARG A 91 1.63 -5.48 -10.21
N ILE A 92 0.74 -5.24 -9.24
CA ILE A 92 -0.69 -5.12 -9.50
C ILE A 92 -0.96 -3.86 -10.34
N GLY A 93 -0.32 -2.73 -10.03
CA GLY A 93 -0.49 -1.49 -10.78
C GLY A 93 -0.12 -1.62 -12.25
N ILE A 94 0.94 -2.35 -12.57
CA ILE A 94 1.34 -2.64 -13.96
C ILE A 94 0.27 -3.47 -14.68
N GLN A 95 -0.36 -4.42 -13.99
CA GLN A 95 -1.49 -5.17 -14.55
C GLN A 95 -2.68 -4.26 -14.82
N LEU A 96 -3.02 -3.36 -13.90
CA LEU A 96 -4.11 -2.39 -14.07
C LEU A 96 -3.84 -1.43 -15.25
N GLN A 97 -2.64 -0.86 -15.34
CA GLN A 97 -2.28 0.02 -16.46
C GLN A 97 -2.40 -0.71 -17.81
N LYS A 98 -1.90 -1.95 -17.91
CA LYS A 98 -2.05 -2.79 -19.12
C LYS A 98 -3.50 -3.12 -19.44
N ALA A 99 -4.37 -3.14 -18.43
CA ALA A 99 -5.79 -3.38 -18.55
C ALA A 99 -6.60 -2.11 -18.89
N GLY A 100 -5.93 -0.96 -19.08
CA GLY A 100 -6.54 0.29 -19.52
C GLY A 100 -6.89 1.29 -18.41
N PHE A 101 -6.52 1.02 -17.16
CA PHE A 101 -6.69 2.01 -16.09
C PHE A 101 -5.70 3.16 -16.27
N GLN A 102 -6.22 4.38 -16.38
CA GLN A 102 -5.44 5.56 -16.75
C GLN A 102 -4.72 6.21 -15.56
N SER A 103 -5.28 6.09 -14.36
CA SER A 103 -4.80 6.76 -13.15
C SER A 103 -4.57 5.73 -12.05
N VAL A 104 -3.37 5.18 -12.02
CA VAL A 104 -2.93 4.18 -11.05
C VAL A 104 -1.69 4.70 -10.36
N ASN A 105 -1.75 4.82 -9.04
CA ASN A 105 -0.64 5.24 -8.20
C ASN A 105 -0.24 4.13 -7.23
N ASN A 106 1.05 4.06 -6.93
CA ASN A 106 1.60 3.20 -5.90
C ASN A 106 1.92 4.04 -4.66
N LEU A 107 1.43 3.65 -3.48
CA LEU A 107 1.73 4.37 -2.25
C LEU A 107 3.19 4.16 -1.87
N TYR A 108 3.96 5.26 -1.86
CA TYR A 108 5.37 5.22 -1.52
C TYR A 108 5.58 4.70 -0.09
N GLY A 109 6.38 3.63 0.03
CA GLY A 109 6.70 3.03 1.34
C GLY A 109 5.53 2.25 1.97
N GLY A 110 4.38 2.16 1.30
CA GLY A 110 3.24 1.36 1.72
C GLY A 110 2.70 1.67 3.12
N ILE A 111 2.06 0.68 3.73
CA ILE A 111 1.51 0.80 5.10
C ILE A 111 2.61 0.99 6.16
N PHE A 112 3.84 0.55 5.91
CA PHE A 112 4.92 0.75 6.89
C PHE A 112 5.24 2.23 7.02
N HIS A 113 5.45 2.90 5.89
CA HIS A 113 5.74 4.33 5.89
C HIS A 113 4.54 5.16 6.35
N TRP A 114 3.31 4.73 6.02
CA TRP A 114 2.09 5.34 6.57
C TRP A 114 2.07 5.30 8.11
N ALA A 115 2.38 4.14 8.69
CA ALA A 115 2.42 3.96 10.13
C ALA A 115 3.55 4.77 10.79
N ASP A 116 4.68 4.92 10.11
CA ASP A 116 5.82 5.71 10.60
C ASP A 116 5.54 7.23 10.58
N PHE A 117 4.49 7.67 9.88
CA PHE A 117 3.92 9.02 9.99
C PHE A 117 2.88 9.17 11.09
N ASP A 118 2.65 8.13 11.90
CA ASP A 118 1.62 8.09 12.96
C ASP A 118 0.19 8.32 12.42
N TYR A 119 -0.03 8.00 11.14
CA TYR A 119 -1.35 8.08 10.52
C TYR A 119 -2.23 6.90 10.97
N PRO A 120 -3.56 7.11 11.07
CA PRO A 120 -4.47 6.11 11.62
C PRO A 120 -4.48 4.84 10.78
N LEU A 121 -4.53 3.71 11.48
CA LEU A 121 -4.72 2.38 10.93
C LEU A 121 -5.90 1.72 11.64
N PHE A 122 -6.61 0.87 10.92
CA PHE A 122 -7.81 0.18 11.41
C PHE A 122 -7.61 -1.33 11.37
N ASP A 123 -8.01 -2.05 12.41
CA ASP A 123 -8.05 -3.50 12.38
C ASP A 123 -9.36 -4.04 11.75
N SER A 124 -9.50 -5.35 11.67
CA SER A 124 -10.72 -6.01 11.15
C SER A 124 -12.03 -5.64 11.86
N SER A 125 -11.97 -5.07 13.07
CA SER A 125 -13.13 -4.57 13.81
C SER A 125 -13.40 -3.08 13.57
N ASN A 126 -12.65 -2.45 12.66
CA ASN A 126 -12.62 -1.01 12.42
C ASN A 126 -12.21 -0.18 13.65
N GLU A 127 -11.39 -0.76 14.54
CA GLU A 127 -10.82 -0.05 15.68
C GLU A 127 -9.41 0.45 15.36
N ILE A 128 -9.03 1.60 15.94
CA ILE A 128 -7.69 2.18 15.72
C ILE A 128 -6.64 1.25 16.33
N THR A 129 -5.62 0.93 15.54
CA THR A 129 -4.54 0.02 15.94
C THR A 129 -3.17 0.60 15.64
N GLY A 130 -2.20 0.34 16.52
CA GLY A 130 -0.78 0.64 16.30
C GLY A 130 0.02 -0.57 15.80
N LYS A 131 -0.65 -1.65 15.38
CA LYS A 131 0.00 -2.89 14.93
C LYS A 131 0.12 -2.93 13.42
N VAL A 132 1.22 -3.48 12.92
CA VAL A 132 1.43 -3.71 11.48
C VAL A 132 1.98 -5.10 11.27
N HIS A 133 1.32 -5.87 10.40
CA HIS A 133 1.81 -7.18 10.02
C HIS A 133 3.02 -7.03 9.08
N VAL A 134 4.16 -7.59 9.46
CA VAL A 134 5.43 -7.38 8.73
C VAL A 134 5.69 -8.42 7.63
N TYR A 135 4.78 -9.36 7.39
CA TYR A 135 4.88 -10.49 6.45
C TYR A 135 5.95 -11.52 6.86
N SER A 136 7.16 -11.08 7.20
CA SER A 136 8.19 -11.87 7.88
C SER A 136 9.12 -10.95 8.66
N LEU A 137 9.79 -11.47 9.68
CA LEU A 137 10.74 -10.71 10.51
C LEU A 137 11.85 -10.00 9.71
N LYS A 138 12.18 -10.50 8.50
CA LYS A 138 13.18 -9.86 7.62
C LYS A 138 12.77 -8.46 7.17
N TRP A 139 11.47 -8.18 7.10
CA TRP A 139 10.93 -6.90 6.65
C TRP A 139 10.70 -5.92 7.80
N GLU A 140 10.72 -6.39 9.05
CA GLU A 140 10.52 -5.56 10.24
C GLU A 140 11.45 -4.35 10.28
N LYS A 141 12.69 -4.49 9.80
CA LYS A 141 13.69 -3.40 9.72
C LYS A 141 13.26 -2.17 8.90
N TYR A 142 12.17 -2.26 8.13
CA TYR A 142 11.62 -1.14 7.35
C TYR A 142 10.46 -0.42 8.06
N LEU A 143 10.00 -0.94 9.20
CA LEU A 143 8.98 -0.36 10.07
C LEU A 143 9.66 0.19 11.33
N PHE A 144 9.43 1.47 11.65
CA PHE A 144 10.24 2.17 12.66
C PHE A 144 9.45 2.52 13.92
N LYS A 145 8.15 2.81 13.82
CA LYS A 145 7.34 3.29 14.94
C LYS A 145 6.25 2.32 15.38
N ALA A 146 5.59 1.64 14.45
CA ALA A 146 4.46 0.79 14.78
C ALA A 146 4.89 -0.56 15.36
N LYS A 147 3.99 -1.21 16.09
CA LYS A 147 4.21 -2.54 16.65
C LYS A 147 4.18 -3.60 15.56
N ALA A 148 5.33 -4.16 15.22
CA ALA A 148 5.44 -5.29 14.30
C ALA A 148 4.73 -6.54 14.85
N VAL A 149 3.97 -7.21 13.99
CA VAL A 149 3.37 -8.55 14.26
C VAL A 149 3.50 -9.46 13.04
N LEU A 150 3.28 -10.76 13.25
CA LEU A 150 3.24 -11.81 12.24
C LEU A 150 1.87 -12.51 12.23
#